data_AF-A0A235HKU4-F1
#
_entry.id   AF-A0A235HKU4-F1
#
_cell.length_a   1.000
_cell.length_b   1.000
_cell.length_c   1.000
_cell.angle_alpha   90.00
_cell.angle_beta   90.00
_cell.angle_gamma   90.00
#
_symmetry.space_group_name_H-M   'P 1'
#
loop_
_entity.id
_entity.type
_entity.pdbx_description
1 polymer ?
#
loop_
_entity_poly.entity_id
_entity_poly.type
_entity_poly.pdbx_seq_one_letter_code
_entity_poly.pdbx_strand_id
1 'polypeptide(L)'
;MSDGADTSEAVAEVAGDKSARPQGGGRRRQWEDEARDALHIMPLSAIPLETPGLQHARLIKNVRLQTVVEMFHDVQTGSGQVSPRHLTAYFESYKEEVERDLVKIEKIAAASSFDVYTSRIELRRLNIDVNSVESLTLSDRKKEELTNYMRVFTRPLVEYVYGSEDMQVQDVKDIIGMFSNPNRDEALRNLRMMADRLDIELGEIPQFLEEYGDIFLSLAYFKKCLDDIVPEIQRFLSWMAEIRSSTEVKRDARQMRMLDEISRDLTDISTSITGRFESFDNRSKDFWRDINAETFHSIRELIASHHVTIGGVLCGLAVKMDLWKARFARGGGGPNRRMEFVKSEILPGLSHIKSLEQSARSASA
;
A
#
# COMPACT_ATOMS: atom_id res chain seq x y z
N MET A 1 33.72 57.21 -62.98
CA MET A 1 34.43 56.65 -61.82
C MET A 1 33.57 56.89 -60.60
N SER A 2 32.66 55.97 -60.32
CA SER A 2 31.85 55.86 -59.10
C SER A 2 30.74 54.86 -59.38
N ASP A 3 30.81 53.68 -58.76
CA ASP A 3 29.67 53.07 -58.07
C ASP A 3 30.13 51.75 -57.46
N GLY A 4 30.10 51.71 -56.13
CA GLY A 4 30.33 50.54 -55.32
C GLY A 4 29.00 49.89 -54.95
N ALA A 5 28.94 48.57 -55.09
CA ALA A 5 27.95 47.72 -54.48
C ALA A 5 28.68 46.44 -54.05
N ASP A 6 28.86 46.31 -52.74
CA ASP A 6 29.43 45.15 -52.07
C ASP A 6 28.26 44.44 -51.35
N THR A 7 28.02 43.19 -51.72
CA THR A 7 26.90 42.35 -51.28
C THR A 7 27.27 41.61 -50.00
N SER A 8 26.51 41.84 -48.93
CA SER A 8 26.69 41.20 -47.63
C SER A 8 26.20 39.75 -47.62
N GLU A 9 27.09 38.79 -47.35
CA GLU A 9 26.74 37.45 -46.88
C GLU A 9 26.68 37.43 -45.36
N ALA A 10 25.50 37.13 -44.81
CA ALA A 10 25.26 36.97 -43.39
C ALA A 10 25.50 35.49 -42.99
N VAL A 11 26.49 35.28 -42.11
CA VAL A 11 26.74 33.99 -41.45
C VAL A 11 25.81 33.89 -40.23
N ALA A 12 24.84 32.98 -40.28
CA ALA A 12 23.94 32.70 -39.17
C ALA A 12 24.62 31.76 -38.15
N GLU A 13 24.87 32.30 -36.96
CA GLU A 13 25.26 31.57 -35.75
C GLU A 13 24.11 30.66 -35.29
N VAL A 14 24.31 29.34 -35.33
CA VAL A 14 23.36 28.36 -34.78
C VAL A 14 23.59 28.27 -33.28
N ALA A 15 22.71 28.92 -32.52
CA ALA A 15 22.60 28.79 -31.08
C ALA A 15 22.34 27.31 -30.69
N GLY A 16 23.21 26.77 -29.84
CA GLY A 16 23.10 25.41 -29.31
C GLY A 16 21.84 25.23 -28.48
N ASP A 17 21.00 24.28 -28.93
CA ASP A 17 19.80 23.83 -28.25
C ASP A 17 20.13 23.13 -26.92
N LYS A 18 19.85 23.81 -25.80
CA LYS A 18 19.90 23.27 -24.44
C LYS A 18 18.59 22.56 -24.07
N SER A 19 18.16 21.59 -24.88
CA SER A 19 16.94 20.81 -24.59
C SER A 19 17.11 19.29 -24.67
N ALA A 20 18.24 18.75 -24.21
CA ALA A 20 18.36 17.32 -23.92
C ALA A 20 18.33 17.06 -22.40
N ARG A 21 17.15 17.12 -21.78
CA ARG A 21 16.94 16.50 -20.46
C ARG A 21 16.79 14.98 -20.67
N PRO A 22 17.45 14.12 -19.87
CA PRO A 22 17.33 12.68 -20.03
C PRO A 22 15.94 12.24 -19.55
N GLN A 23 15.08 11.81 -20.49
CA GLN A 23 13.70 11.37 -20.25
C GLN A 23 13.61 10.06 -19.42
N GLY A 24 14.73 9.45 -19.03
CA GLY A 24 14.77 8.19 -18.26
C GLY A 24 14.49 8.33 -16.75
N GLY A 25 14.79 9.49 -16.14
CA GLY A 25 14.69 9.67 -14.68
C GLY A 25 13.25 9.70 -14.16
N GLY A 26 12.32 10.31 -14.91
CA GLY A 26 10.92 10.44 -14.50
C GLY A 26 10.16 9.10 -14.49
N ARG A 27 10.39 8.27 -15.52
CA ARG A 27 9.76 6.94 -15.63
C ARG A 27 10.22 5.99 -14.52
N ARG A 28 11.51 6.02 -14.18
CA ARG A 28 12.08 5.20 -13.10
C ARG A 28 11.52 5.59 -11.73
N ARG A 29 11.41 6.90 -11.46
CA ARG A 29 10.84 7.39 -10.20
C ARG A 29 9.37 7.00 -10.04
N GLN A 30 8.57 7.15 -11.09
CA GLN A 30 7.16 6.73 -11.07
C GLN A 30 7.02 5.22 -10.80
N TRP A 31 7.88 4.41 -11.41
CA TRP A 31 7.91 2.96 -11.20
C TRP A 31 8.24 2.57 -9.75
N GLU A 32 9.20 3.27 -9.15
CA GLU A 32 9.58 3.09 -7.75
C GLU A 32 8.45 3.55 -6.81
N ASP A 33 7.78 4.67 -7.10
CA ASP A 33 6.63 5.15 -6.32
C ASP A 33 5.43 4.20 -6.41
N GLU A 34 5.12 3.68 -7.60
CA GLU A 34 4.07 2.68 -7.79
C GLU A 34 4.36 1.40 -7.01
N ALA A 35 5.63 0.95 -7.01
CA ALA A 35 6.05 -0.20 -6.22
C ALA A 35 5.93 0.06 -4.70
N ARG A 36 6.36 1.22 -4.22
CA ARG A 36 6.29 1.62 -2.81
C ARG A 36 4.86 1.74 -2.28
N ASP A 37 3.95 2.19 -3.14
CA ASP A 37 2.55 2.41 -2.76
C ASP A 37 1.68 1.15 -2.87
N ALA A 38 2.16 0.11 -3.55
CA ALA A 38 1.39 -1.09 -3.82
C ALA A 38 1.30 -2.05 -2.63
N LEU A 39 0.16 -2.71 -2.48
CA LEU A 39 -0.05 -3.75 -1.47
C LEU A 39 0.75 -5.03 -1.71
N HIS A 40 1.17 -5.26 -2.95
CA HIS A 40 1.62 -6.56 -3.45
C HIS A 40 3.00 -6.52 -4.10
N ILE A 41 3.74 -5.41 -3.99
CA ILE A 41 5.07 -5.21 -4.56
C ILE A 41 5.99 -4.65 -3.47
N MET A 42 7.20 -5.19 -3.36
CA MET A 42 8.27 -4.60 -2.54
C MET A 42 9.56 -4.54 -3.37
N PRO A 43 10.17 -3.35 -3.55
CA PRO A 43 11.46 -3.26 -4.22
C PRO A 43 12.54 -3.95 -3.38
N LEU A 44 13.40 -4.77 -4.01
CA LEU A 44 14.47 -5.47 -3.30
C LEU A 44 15.59 -4.53 -2.83
N SER A 45 15.67 -3.31 -3.37
CA SER A 45 16.52 -2.24 -2.84
C SER A 45 16.16 -1.81 -1.42
N ALA A 46 14.98 -2.16 -0.92
CA ALA A 46 14.60 -1.95 0.47
C ALA A 46 15.35 -2.88 1.46
N ILE A 47 16.05 -3.90 0.95
CA ILE A 47 16.81 -4.85 1.73
C ILE A 47 18.30 -4.65 1.44
N PRO A 48 19.18 -4.70 2.46
CA PRO A 48 20.62 -4.69 2.25
C PRO A 48 21.08 -6.01 1.63
N LEU A 49 20.91 -6.14 0.32
CA LEU A 49 21.35 -7.27 -0.50
C LEU A 49 22.78 -7.05 -1.02
N GLU A 50 23.57 -8.12 -1.02
CA GLU A 50 24.94 -8.13 -1.54
C GLU A 50 24.96 -8.28 -3.06
N THR A 51 23.96 -8.97 -3.63
CA THR A 51 23.88 -9.30 -5.06
C THR A 51 23.49 -8.07 -5.89
N PRO A 52 24.37 -7.51 -6.75
CA PRO A 52 24.11 -6.25 -7.45
C PRO A 52 22.89 -6.27 -8.37
N GLY A 53 22.63 -7.38 -9.06
CA GLY A 53 21.50 -7.47 -9.98
C GLY A 53 20.13 -7.60 -9.28
N LEU A 54 20.10 -7.97 -8.00
CA LEU A 54 18.85 -8.03 -7.23
C LEU A 54 18.38 -6.65 -6.76
N GLN A 55 19.27 -5.65 -6.70
CA GLN A 55 18.94 -4.27 -6.29
C GLN A 55 17.89 -3.60 -7.19
N HIS A 56 17.75 -4.06 -8.44
CA HIS A 56 16.78 -3.54 -9.41
C HIS A 56 15.53 -4.41 -9.55
N ALA A 57 15.51 -5.57 -8.90
CA ALA A 57 14.39 -6.49 -8.91
C ALA A 57 13.41 -6.14 -7.78
N ARG A 58 12.25 -6.80 -7.80
CA ARG A 58 11.19 -6.59 -6.80
C ARG A 58 10.52 -7.90 -6.43
N LEU A 59 10.10 -8.03 -5.18
CA LEU A 59 9.20 -9.09 -4.77
C LEU A 59 7.78 -8.71 -5.14
N ILE A 60 7.05 -9.64 -5.73
CA ILE A 60 5.63 -9.46 -6.04
C ILE A 60 4.82 -10.65 -5.55
N LYS A 61 3.57 -10.39 -5.13
CA LYS A 61 2.55 -11.44 -5.00
C LYS A 61 1.89 -11.63 -6.36
N ASN A 62 2.12 -12.78 -6.98
CA ASN A 62 1.50 -13.07 -8.28
C ASN A 62 0.01 -13.38 -8.15
N VAL A 63 -0.66 -13.68 -9.26
CA VAL A 63 -2.08 -14.02 -9.30
C VAL A 63 -2.47 -15.22 -8.43
N ARG A 64 -1.53 -16.11 -8.11
CA ARG A 64 -1.74 -17.25 -7.18
C ARG A 64 -1.43 -16.89 -5.72
N LEU A 65 -1.15 -15.61 -5.45
CA LEU A 65 -0.67 -15.07 -4.16
C LEU A 65 0.65 -15.68 -3.71
N GLN A 66 1.43 -16.22 -4.65
CA GLN A 66 2.78 -16.70 -4.38
C GLN A 66 3.76 -15.54 -4.53
N THR A 67 4.72 -15.48 -3.61
CA THR A 67 5.83 -14.55 -3.73
C THR A 67 6.79 -15.03 -4.81
N VAL A 68 7.07 -14.14 -5.75
CA VAL A 68 8.10 -14.33 -6.79
C VAL A 68 8.97 -13.09 -6.87
N VAL A 69 10.18 -13.26 -7.39
CA VAL A 69 11.10 -12.18 -7.71
C VAL A 69 10.86 -11.81 -9.16
N GLU A 70 10.41 -10.60 -9.40
CA GLU A 70 10.25 -10.04 -10.73
C GLU A 70 11.54 -9.28 -11.12
N MET A 71 12.23 -9.83 -12.12
CA MET A 71 13.52 -9.33 -12.61
C MET A 71 13.35 -8.20 -13.63
N PHE A 72 12.28 -8.26 -14.42
CA PHE A 72 11.89 -7.22 -15.36
C PHE A 72 10.38 -7.26 -15.57
N HIS A 73 9.83 -6.13 -15.99
CA HIS A 73 8.45 -6.02 -16.41
C HIS A 73 8.35 -5.04 -17.55
N ASP A 74 7.62 -5.43 -18.58
CA ASP A 74 7.35 -4.61 -19.74
C ASP A 74 5.93 -4.88 -20.25
N VAL A 75 5.28 -3.82 -20.73
CA VAL A 75 3.85 -3.87 -21.11
C VAL A 75 3.63 -4.79 -22.31
N GLN A 76 4.62 -4.94 -23.20
CA GLN A 76 4.49 -5.76 -24.41
C GLN A 76 4.96 -7.20 -24.20
N THR A 77 6.05 -7.38 -23.46
CA THR A 77 6.73 -8.67 -23.30
C THR A 77 6.39 -9.39 -21.99
N GLY A 78 5.69 -8.71 -21.08
CA GLY A 78 5.23 -9.27 -19.82
C GLY A 78 6.26 -9.16 -18.70
N SER A 79 6.25 -10.16 -17.82
CA SER A 79 6.98 -10.14 -16.54
C SER A 79 7.92 -11.33 -16.43
N GLY A 80 9.19 -11.08 -16.12
CA GLY A 80 10.20 -12.10 -15.85
C GLY A 80 10.18 -12.50 -14.38
N GLN A 81 9.46 -13.56 -14.04
CA GLN A 81 9.26 -14.01 -12.66
C GLN A 81 10.08 -15.25 -12.33
N VAL A 82 10.79 -15.22 -11.21
CA VAL A 82 11.60 -16.34 -10.70
C VAL A 82 11.18 -16.63 -9.28
N SER A 83 11.01 -17.90 -8.93
CA SER A 83 10.83 -18.29 -7.52
C SER A 83 12.09 -17.92 -6.74
N PRO A 84 12.00 -17.36 -5.51
CA PRO A 84 13.18 -17.07 -4.69
C PRO A 84 14.18 -18.23 -4.65
N ARG A 85 13.68 -19.47 -4.46
CA ARG A 85 14.50 -20.69 -4.39
C ARG A 85 15.31 -21.01 -5.65
N HIS A 86 14.94 -20.46 -6.79
CA HIS A 86 15.61 -20.70 -8.07
C HIS A 86 16.54 -19.55 -8.48
N LEU A 87 16.67 -18.49 -7.68
CA LEU A 87 17.50 -17.33 -8.03
C LEU A 87 18.97 -17.69 -8.27
N THR A 88 19.53 -18.63 -7.52
CA THR A 88 20.95 -19.04 -7.67
C THR A 88 21.30 -19.50 -9.08
N ALA A 89 20.35 -20.09 -9.82
CA ALA A 89 20.55 -20.54 -11.19
C ALA A 89 20.71 -19.38 -12.21
N TYR A 90 20.26 -18.17 -11.86
CA TYR A 90 20.31 -17.00 -12.74
C TYR A 90 21.48 -16.06 -12.41
N PHE A 91 22.19 -16.34 -11.33
CA PHE A 91 23.26 -15.50 -10.79
C PHE A 91 24.52 -16.35 -10.52
N GLU A 92 24.97 -17.11 -11.52
CA GLU A 92 26.13 -18.03 -11.38
C GLU A 92 27.39 -17.31 -10.86
N SER A 93 27.65 -16.09 -11.33
CA SER A 93 28.81 -15.28 -10.92
C SER A 93 28.71 -14.70 -9.50
N TYR A 94 27.54 -14.77 -8.86
CA TYR A 94 27.26 -14.21 -7.52
C TYR A 94 26.59 -15.24 -6.62
N LYS A 95 26.90 -16.53 -6.82
CA LYS A 95 26.17 -17.63 -6.19
C LYS A 95 26.20 -17.55 -4.66
N GLU A 96 27.35 -17.24 -4.08
CA GLU A 96 27.51 -17.18 -2.61
C GLU A 96 26.76 -15.98 -2.01
N GLU A 97 26.80 -14.83 -2.68
CA GLU A 97 26.06 -13.62 -2.31
C GLU A 97 24.55 -13.89 -2.36
N VAL A 98 24.09 -14.56 -3.42
CA VAL A 98 22.68 -14.92 -3.58
C VAL A 98 22.24 -15.87 -2.48
N GLU A 99 23.04 -16.88 -2.12
CA GLU A 99 22.70 -17.79 -1.02
C GLU A 99 22.53 -17.07 0.32
N ARG A 100 23.37 -16.07 0.62
CA ARG A 100 23.23 -15.23 1.83
C ARG A 100 21.99 -14.32 1.76
N ASP A 101 21.75 -13.72 0.60
CA ASP A 101 20.61 -12.85 0.36
C ASP A 101 19.27 -13.61 0.37
N LEU A 102 19.27 -14.87 -0.07
CA LEU A 102 18.09 -15.73 -0.06
C LEU A 102 17.53 -15.93 1.33
N VAL A 103 18.35 -15.99 2.37
CA VAL A 103 17.87 -16.09 3.76
C VAL A 103 17.02 -14.87 4.13
N LYS A 104 17.39 -13.67 3.66
CA LYS A 104 16.62 -12.43 3.88
C LYS A 104 15.34 -12.46 3.03
N ILE A 105 15.48 -12.81 1.75
CA ILE A 105 14.38 -12.83 0.77
C ILE A 105 13.31 -13.85 1.13
N GLU A 106 13.68 -15.07 1.55
CA GLU A 106 12.71 -16.11 1.91
C GLU A 106 11.90 -15.76 3.16
N LYS A 107 12.51 -15.08 4.13
CA LYS A 107 11.79 -14.64 5.33
C LYS A 107 10.76 -13.57 5.00
N ILE A 108 11.14 -12.53 4.25
CA ILE A 108 10.18 -11.50 3.85
C ILE A 108 9.16 -12.04 2.83
N ALA A 109 9.52 -13.05 2.03
CA ALA A 109 8.60 -13.67 1.09
C ALA A 109 7.39 -14.36 1.76
N ALA A 110 7.51 -14.71 3.04
CA ALA A 110 6.42 -15.26 3.84
C ALA A 110 5.40 -14.20 4.30
N ALA A 111 5.70 -12.91 4.16
CA ALA A 111 4.79 -11.82 4.50
C ALA A 111 3.45 -11.97 3.76
N SER A 112 2.35 -11.62 4.42
CA SER A 112 1.00 -11.68 3.85
C SER A 112 0.79 -10.63 2.75
N SER A 113 1.44 -9.48 2.87
CA SER A 113 1.45 -8.36 1.91
C SER A 113 2.81 -7.67 1.90
N PHE A 114 2.98 -6.78 0.93
CA PHE A 114 4.20 -5.99 0.71
C PHE A 114 3.97 -4.48 0.85
N ASP A 115 2.82 -4.07 1.39
CA ASP A 115 2.60 -2.68 1.76
C ASP A 115 3.69 -2.18 2.74
N VAL A 116 3.92 -0.87 2.74
CA VAL A 116 4.97 -0.24 3.55
C VAL A 116 4.89 -0.62 5.03
N TYR A 117 3.69 -0.75 5.61
CA TYR A 117 3.54 -0.98 7.05
C TYR A 117 3.83 -2.44 7.42
N THR A 118 3.30 -3.38 6.65
CA THR A 118 3.60 -4.82 6.82
C THR A 118 5.08 -5.08 6.53
N SER A 119 5.63 -4.51 5.46
CA SER A 119 7.06 -4.65 5.12
C SER A 119 7.96 -4.12 6.23
N ARG A 120 7.66 -2.96 6.82
CA ARG A 120 8.41 -2.41 7.96
C ARG A 120 8.38 -3.36 9.17
N ILE A 121 7.23 -3.95 9.48
CA ILE A 121 7.10 -4.91 10.59
C ILE A 121 7.97 -6.14 10.34
N GLU A 122 7.88 -6.73 9.16
CA GLU A 122 8.62 -7.96 8.83
C GLU A 122 10.12 -7.72 8.74
N LEU A 123 10.56 -6.60 8.16
CA LEU A 123 11.99 -6.26 8.07
C LEU A 123 12.61 -5.96 9.44
N ARG A 124 11.87 -5.34 10.36
CA ARG A 124 12.32 -5.17 11.76
C ARG A 124 12.55 -6.52 12.45
N ARG A 125 11.72 -7.54 12.17
CA ARG A 125 11.95 -8.91 12.68
C ARG A 125 13.23 -9.55 12.12
N LEU A 126 13.76 -9.02 11.02
CA LEU A 126 15.04 -9.41 10.43
C LEU A 126 16.22 -8.56 10.93
N ASN A 127 15.99 -7.69 11.91
CA ASN A 127 16.97 -6.74 12.42
C ASN A 127 17.51 -5.79 11.33
N ILE A 128 16.66 -5.45 10.36
CA ILE A 128 16.96 -4.46 9.32
C ILE A 128 16.44 -3.10 9.80
N ASP A 129 17.27 -2.07 9.72
CA ASP A 129 16.84 -0.70 9.98
C ASP A 129 15.92 -0.21 8.84
N VAL A 130 14.69 0.13 9.21
CA VAL A 130 13.65 0.56 8.27
C VAL A 130 13.42 2.08 8.27
N ASN A 131 14.01 2.80 9.23
CA ASN A 131 13.78 4.24 9.38
C ASN A 131 14.70 5.06 8.46
N SER A 132 15.83 4.50 8.04
CA SER A 132 16.79 5.14 7.11
C SER A 132 16.54 4.82 5.63
N VAL A 133 15.55 3.98 5.32
CA VAL A 133 15.31 3.47 3.96
C VAL A 133 14.13 4.19 3.30
N GLU A 134 14.41 5.03 2.31
CA GLU A 134 13.39 5.82 1.61
C GLU A 134 12.27 4.94 1.02
N SER A 135 12.63 3.80 0.41
CA SER A 135 11.68 2.86 -0.21
C SER A 135 10.75 2.17 0.79
N LEU A 136 10.95 2.34 2.11
CA LEU A 136 10.06 1.88 3.17
C LEU A 136 9.20 3.01 3.75
N THR A 137 8.91 4.00 2.92
CA THR A 137 7.94 5.07 3.19
C THR A 137 7.03 5.25 1.99
N LEU A 138 5.79 5.68 2.21
CA LEU A 138 4.88 6.02 1.12
C LEU A 138 5.48 7.14 0.24
N SER A 139 5.14 7.13 -1.06
CA SER A 139 5.52 8.22 -1.96
C SER A 139 4.89 9.54 -1.51
N ASP A 140 5.49 10.67 -1.86
CA ASP A 140 4.94 11.99 -1.52
C ASP A 140 3.54 12.19 -2.14
N ARG A 141 3.37 11.74 -3.39
CA ARG A 141 2.06 11.71 -4.07
C ARG A 141 1.02 10.93 -3.26
N LYS A 142 1.39 9.79 -2.68
CA LYS A 142 0.46 9.00 -1.86
C LYS A 142 0.15 9.70 -0.55
N LYS A 143 1.14 10.30 0.11
CA LYS A 143 0.91 11.07 1.34
C LYS A 143 -0.08 12.22 1.11
N GLU A 144 0.09 12.97 0.02
CA GLU A 144 -0.85 14.03 -0.38
C GLU A 144 -2.26 13.49 -0.65
N GLU A 145 -2.39 12.35 -1.34
CA GLU A 145 -3.67 11.68 -1.57
C GLU A 145 -4.37 11.29 -0.25
N LEU A 146 -3.57 10.88 0.76
CA LEU A 146 -4.07 10.47 2.06
C LEU A 146 -4.40 11.62 3.00
N THR A 147 -3.95 12.85 2.73
CA THR A 147 -4.24 14.04 3.56
C THR A 147 -5.72 14.14 3.92
N ASN A 148 -6.63 13.95 2.96
CA ASN A 148 -8.06 14.04 3.22
C ASN A 148 -8.58 12.97 4.17
N TYR A 149 -8.02 11.75 4.07
CA TYR A 149 -8.33 10.65 5.00
C TYR A 149 -7.78 10.95 6.39
N MET A 150 -6.58 11.55 6.47
CA MET A 150 -5.94 11.91 7.73
C MET A 150 -6.66 13.03 8.47
N ARG A 151 -7.23 14.01 7.77
CA ARG A 151 -7.97 15.13 8.37
C ARG A 151 -9.09 14.68 9.31
N VAL A 152 -9.75 13.55 9.01
CA VAL A 152 -10.79 12.98 9.89
C VAL A 152 -10.22 12.62 11.27
N PHE A 153 -8.97 12.17 11.30
CA PHE A 153 -8.31 11.66 12.49
C PHE A 153 -7.45 12.69 13.21
N THR A 154 -6.95 13.68 12.49
CA THR A 154 -6.11 14.74 13.06
C THR A 154 -6.91 15.95 13.54
N ARG A 155 -8.14 16.14 13.05
CA ARG A 155 -9.00 17.25 13.50
C ARG A 155 -9.27 17.22 15.01
N PRO A 156 -9.62 16.09 15.65
CA PRO A 156 -9.82 16.06 17.11
C PRO A 156 -8.58 16.47 17.90
N LEU A 157 -7.38 16.10 17.44
CA LEU A 157 -6.11 16.51 18.04
C LEU A 157 -5.91 18.03 17.97
N VAL A 158 -6.17 18.61 16.79
CA VAL A 158 -6.04 20.06 16.57
C VAL A 158 -7.06 20.82 17.41
N GLU A 159 -8.33 20.38 17.41
CA GLU A 159 -9.40 20.95 18.23
C GLU A 159 -9.06 20.87 19.72
N TYR A 160 -8.46 19.77 20.19
CA TYR A 160 -8.09 19.60 21.59
C TYR A 160 -6.99 20.58 22.04
N VAL A 161 -6.00 20.87 21.20
CA VAL A 161 -4.86 21.70 21.60
C VAL A 161 -5.01 23.18 21.26
N TYR A 162 -5.59 23.50 20.10
CA TYR A 162 -5.72 24.88 19.62
C TYR A 162 -7.16 25.41 19.67
N GLY A 163 -8.15 24.56 19.97
CA GLY A 163 -9.57 24.92 19.95
C GLY A 163 -10.17 24.86 18.53
N SER A 164 -11.43 25.28 18.41
CA SER A 164 -12.24 25.18 17.18
C SER A 164 -11.93 26.24 16.11
N GLU A 165 -10.77 26.91 16.16
CA GLU A 165 -10.40 27.86 15.11
C GLU A 165 -10.08 27.11 13.80
N ASP A 166 -10.50 27.65 12.65
CA ASP A 166 -10.24 27.11 11.31
C ASP A 166 -8.74 27.15 10.97
N MET A 167 -7.93 26.34 11.65
CA MET A 167 -6.55 26.09 11.28
C MET A 167 -6.53 25.20 10.04
N GLN A 168 -6.12 25.78 8.92
CA GLN A 168 -5.94 25.09 7.64
C GLN A 168 -4.71 24.17 7.72
N VAL A 169 -4.90 22.99 8.32
CA VAL A 169 -3.88 21.93 8.33
C VAL A 169 -3.87 21.23 6.98
N GLN A 170 -2.75 21.31 6.27
CA GLN A 170 -2.59 20.67 4.95
C GLN A 170 -1.90 19.32 5.03
N ASP A 171 -1.01 19.10 5.99
CA ASP A 171 -0.41 17.79 6.21
C ASP A 171 -0.06 17.49 7.68
N VAL A 172 0.46 16.29 7.94
CA VAL A 172 0.88 15.85 9.29
C VAL A 172 2.16 16.56 9.75
N LYS A 173 3.00 17.03 8.83
CA LYS A 173 4.22 17.76 9.19
C LYS A 173 3.88 19.14 9.72
N ASP A 174 2.85 19.79 9.16
CA ASP A 174 2.28 21.04 9.67
C ASP A 174 1.79 20.87 11.10
N ILE A 175 1.09 19.77 11.37
CA ILE A 175 0.65 19.37 12.72
C ILE A 175 1.88 19.27 13.63
N ILE A 176 2.83 18.39 13.33
CA ILE A 176 4.04 18.18 14.15
C ILE A 176 4.81 19.49 14.38
N GLY A 177 4.93 20.33 13.36
CA GLY A 177 5.57 21.65 13.45
C GLY A 177 4.83 22.61 14.38
N MET A 178 3.50 22.64 14.34
CA MET A 178 2.67 23.41 15.26
C MET A 178 2.89 22.98 16.72
N PHE A 179 2.93 21.67 16.97
CA PHE A 179 3.11 21.10 18.31
C PHE A 179 4.53 21.25 18.86
N SER A 180 5.54 21.27 17.99
CA SER A 180 6.94 21.43 18.39
C SER A 180 7.27 22.85 18.86
N ASN A 181 6.50 23.85 18.42
CA ASN A 181 6.65 25.23 18.88
C ASN A 181 5.28 25.93 19.01
N PRO A 182 4.53 25.65 20.09
CA PRO A 182 3.17 26.16 20.26
C PRO A 182 3.15 27.69 20.44
N ASN A 183 2.45 28.39 19.54
CA ASN A 183 2.37 29.87 19.52
C ASN A 183 1.52 30.51 20.64
N ARG A 184 0.89 29.73 21.53
CA ARG A 184 -0.06 30.22 22.54
C ARG A 184 0.15 29.54 23.89
N ASP A 185 0.11 30.32 24.97
CA ASP A 185 0.16 29.81 26.35
C ASP A 185 -0.95 28.78 26.65
N GLU A 186 -2.08 28.90 25.97
CA GLU A 186 -3.20 27.95 26.05
C GLU A 186 -2.87 26.60 25.43
N ALA A 187 -2.21 26.58 24.26
CA ALA A 187 -1.76 25.34 23.64
C ALA A 187 -0.73 24.61 24.53
N LEU A 188 0.19 25.36 25.17
CA LEU A 188 1.12 24.80 26.15
C LEU A 188 0.41 24.21 27.38
N ARG A 189 -0.65 24.85 27.88
CA ARG A 189 -1.49 24.29 28.96
C ARG A 189 -2.20 23.02 28.52
N ASN A 190 -2.78 22.99 27.32
CA ASN A 190 -3.46 21.83 26.78
C ASN A 190 -2.50 20.65 26.54
N LEU A 191 -1.29 20.92 26.07
CA LEU A 191 -0.23 19.91 25.95
C LEU A 191 0.19 19.36 27.32
N ARG A 192 0.33 20.19 28.35
CA ARG A 192 0.60 19.71 29.71
C ARG A 192 -0.51 18.81 30.24
N MET A 193 -1.77 19.21 30.07
CA MET A 193 -2.90 18.37 30.46
C MET A 193 -2.95 17.04 29.68
N MET A 194 -2.55 17.06 28.40
CA MET A 194 -2.43 15.85 27.60
C MET A 194 -1.33 14.92 28.15
N ALA A 195 -0.15 15.47 28.44
CA ALA A 195 0.97 14.74 29.03
C ALA A 195 0.56 14.05 30.34
N ASP A 196 -0.08 14.80 31.25
CA ASP A 196 -0.55 14.30 32.53
C ASP A 196 -1.58 13.15 32.37
N ARG A 197 -2.47 13.24 31.37
CA ARG A 197 -3.49 12.20 31.09
C ARG A 197 -2.93 10.96 30.39
N LEU A 198 -1.92 11.16 29.56
CA LEU A 198 -1.22 10.09 28.85
C LEU A 198 -0.16 9.42 29.72
N ASP A 199 0.11 9.95 30.93
CA ASP A 199 1.16 9.49 31.84
C ASP A 199 2.55 9.51 31.17
N ILE A 200 2.84 10.61 30.44
CA ILE A 200 4.12 10.85 29.76
C ILE A 200 4.68 12.23 30.14
N GLU A 201 5.96 12.45 29.91
CA GLU A 201 6.56 13.76 30.11
C GLU A 201 6.15 14.75 29.01
N LEU A 202 6.07 16.04 29.33
CA LEU A 202 5.77 17.10 28.34
C LEU A 202 6.74 17.08 27.15
N GLY A 203 8.00 16.69 27.39
CA GLY A 203 9.02 16.54 26.35
C GLY A 203 8.81 15.36 25.40
N GLU A 204 8.01 14.37 25.80
CA GLU A 204 7.72 13.16 25.02
C GLU A 204 6.52 13.35 24.07
N ILE A 205 5.76 14.44 24.21
CA ILE A 205 4.61 14.73 23.36
C ILE A 205 4.93 14.76 21.86
N PRO A 206 6.01 15.41 21.37
CA PRO A 206 6.33 15.40 19.95
C PRO A 206 6.50 13.99 19.39
N GLN A 207 7.19 13.11 20.13
CA GLN A 207 7.36 11.71 19.75
C GLN A 207 6.03 10.97 19.76
N PHE A 208 5.21 11.17 20.79
CA PHE A 208 3.86 10.62 20.86
C PHE A 208 3.02 11.00 19.62
N LEU A 209 3.05 12.28 19.23
CA LEU A 209 2.31 12.78 18.07
C LEU A 209 2.86 12.25 16.74
N GLU A 210 4.16 12.00 16.64
CA GLU A 210 4.78 11.35 15.50
C GLU A 210 4.34 9.88 15.39
N GLU A 211 4.41 9.12 16.48
CA GLU A 211 3.92 7.74 16.53
C GLU A 211 2.42 7.65 16.22
N TYR A 212 1.64 8.57 16.78
CA TYR A 212 0.22 8.72 16.47
C TYR A 212 0.03 9.02 14.98
N GLY A 213 0.77 9.98 14.40
CA GLY A 213 0.71 10.32 12.99
C GLY A 213 0.98 9.13 12.06
N ASP A 214 2.02 8.34 12.35
CA ASP A 214 2.39 7.13 11.60
C ASP A 214 1.30 6.06 11.63
N ILE A 215 0.70 5.85 12.80
CA ILE A 215 -0.40 4.93 13.02
C ILE A 215 -1.63 5.34 12.19
N PHE A 216 -2.00 6.63 12.18
CA PHE A 216 -3.16 7.07 11.39
C PHE A 216 -2.88 7.12 9.90
N LEU A 217 -1.63 7.34 9.48
CA LEU A 217 -1.25 7.26 8.08
C LEU A 217 -1.40 5.82 7.55
N SER A 218 -1.11 4.80 8.36
CA SER A 218 -1.34 3.41 7.96
C SER A 218 -2.82 3.09 7.77
N LEU A 219 -3.66 3.59 8.66
CA LEU A 219 -5.10 3.40 8.58
C LEU A 219 -5.71 4.15 7.41
N ALA A 220 -5.29 5.40 7.19
CA ALA A 220 -5.67 6.16 6.02
C ALA A 220 -5.30 5.40 4.73
N TYR A 221 -4.08 4.85 4.68
CA TYR A 221 -3.62 4.04 3.55
C TYR A 221 -4.53 2.82 3.31
N PHE A 222 -4.76 1.99 4.33
CA PHE A 222 -5.59 0.80 4.15
C PHE A 222 -7.06 1.11 3.91
N LYS A 223 -7.61 2.17 4.53
CA LYS A 223 -8.98 2.64 4.27
C LYS A 223 -9.13 3.08 2.81
N LYS A 224 -8.16 3.84 2.30
CA LYS A 224 -8.13 4.23 0.89
C LYS A 224 -8.07 3.00 -0.03
N CYS A 225 -7.24 2.01 0.29
CA CYS A 225 -7.21 0.74 -0.45
C CYS A 225 -8.55 0.00 -0.41
N LEU A 226 -9.24 0.00 0.73
CA LEU A 226 -10.56 -0.59 0.86
C LEU A 226 -11.59 0.14 -0.01
N ASP A 227 -11.62 1.47 0.05
CA ASP A 227 -12.54 2.32 -0.72
C ASP A 227 -12.35 2.13 -2.24
N ASP A 228 -11.12 1.83 -2.68
CA ASP A 228 -10.83 1.45 -4.07
C ASP A 228 -11.32 0.03 -4.41
N ILE A 229 -11.10 -0.94 -3.52
CA ILE A 229 -11.33 -2.37 -3.79
C ILE A 229 -12.81 -2.76 -3.64
N VAL A 230 -13.54 -2.21 -2.67
CA VAL A 230 -14.95 -2.60 -2.41
C VAL A 230 -15.84 -2.38 -3.64
N PRO A 231 -15.78 -1.24 -4.36
CA PRO A 231 -16.51 -1.07 -5.61
C PRO A 231 -16.13 -2.12 -6.66
N GLU A 232 -14.86 -2.52 -6.75
CA GLU A 232 -14.42 -3.57 -7.68
C GLU A 232 -15.03 -4.92 -7.34
N ILE A 233 -15.08 -5.28 -6.06
CA ILE A 233 -15.73 -6.51 -5.60
C ILE A 233 -17.20 -6.49 -5.98
N GLN A 234 -17.91 -5.38 -5.78
CA GLN A 234 -19.33 -5.25 -6.15
C GLN A 234 -19.54 -5.41 -7.66
N ARG A 235 -18.67 -4.79 -8.48
CA ARG A 235 -18.71 -4.98 -9.94
C ARG A 235 -18.42 -6.42 -10.34
N PHE A 236 -17.44 -7.06 -9.72
CA PHE A 236 -17.10 -8.46 -9.96
C PHE A 236 -18.25 -9.41 -9.58
N LEU A 237 -18.91 -9.19 -8.43
CA LEU A 237 -20.09 -9.95 -8.01
C LEU A 237 -21.23 -9.82 -9.02
N SER A 238 -21.46 -8.62 -9.54
CA SER A 238 -22.46 -8.36 -10.57
C SER A 238 -22.12 -9.09 -11.87
N TRP A 239 -20.85 -9.03 -12.29
CA TRP A 239 -20.35 -9.75 -13.46
C TRP A 239 -20.45 -11.27 -13.32
N MET A 240 -20.27 -11.82 -12.11
CA MET A 240 -20.49 -13.24 -11.82
C MET A 240 -21.97 -13.62 -11.82
N ALA A 241 -22.85 -12.73 -11.36
CA ALA A 241 -24.30 -12.98 -11.36
C ALA A 241 -24.83 -13.21 -12.79
N GLU A 242 -24.27 -12.52 -13.79
CA GLU A 242 -24.58 -12.76 -15.21
C GLU A 242 -24.22 -14.19 -15.64
N ILE A 243 -23.12 -14.77 -15.16
CA ILE A 243 -22.72 -16.16 -15.47
C ILE A 243 -23.83 -17.13 -15.02
N ARG A 244 -24.42 -16.89 -13.86
CA ARG A 244 -25.51 -17.71 -13.29
C ARG A 244 -26.78 -17.69 -14.13
N SER A 245 -26.97 -16.65 -14.95
CA SER A 245 -28.14 -16.51 -15.81
C SER A 245 -28.08 -17.42 -17.05
N SER A 246 -26.90 -17.91 -17.42
CA SER A 246 -26.67 -18.75 -18.60
C SER A 246 -27.26 -20.16 -18.46
N THR A 247 -27.76 -20.70 -19.57
CA THR A 247 -28.42 -22.02 -19.62
C THR A 247 -27.47 -23.17 -19.31
N GLU A 248 -26.20 -23.04 -19.68
CA GLU A 248 -25.15 -24.03 -19.51
C GLU A 248 -24.81 -24.19 -18.03
N VAL A 249 -24.64 -23.06 -17.32
CA VAL A 249 -24.26 -23.05 -15.90
C VAL A 249 -25.44 -23.43 -15.00
N LYS A 250 -26.67 -23.01 -15.35
CA LYS A 250 -27.89 -23.39 -14.60
C LYS A 250 -28.12 -24.90 -14.51
N ARG A 251 -27.65 -25.65 -15.50
CA ARG A 251 -27.78 -27.12 -15.54
C ARG A 251 -26.75 -27.83 -14.66
N ASP A 252 -25.69 -27.15 -14.24
CA ASP A 252 -24.62 -27.71 -13.41
C ASP A 252 -24.72 -27.21 -11.96
N ALA A 253 -25.34 -28.04 -11.10
CA ALA A 253 -25.52 -27.74 -9.68
C ALA A 253 -24.19 -27.60 -8.89
N ARG A 254 -23.08 -28.14 -9.40
CA ARG A 254 -21.76 -27.97 -8.77
C ARG A 254 -21.20 -26.58 -9.06
N GLN A 255 -21.35 -26.11 -10.30
CA GLN A 255 -20.92 -24.76 -10.68
C GLN A 255 -21.73 -23.68 -9.98
N MET A 256 -23.05 -23.86 -9.87
CA MET A 256 -23.91 -22.93 -9.13
C MET A 256 -23.48 -22.78 -7.66
N ARG A 257 -23.28 -23.90 -6.96
CA ARG A 257 -22.81 -23.89 -5.56
C ARG A 257 -21.46 -23.19 -5.39
N MET A 258 -20.51 -23.46 -6.28
CA MET A 258 -19.20 -22.80 -6.24
C MET A 258 -19.31 -21.29 -6.45
N LEU A 259 -20.16 -20.82 -7.37
CA LEU A 259 -20.39 -19.39 -7.54
C LEU A 259 -21.07 -18.76 -6.30
N ASP A 260 -21.98 -19.48 -5.65
CA ASP A 260 -22.62 -19.03 -4.41
C ASP A 260 -21.63 -18.92 -3.25
N GLU A 261 -20.77 -19.93 -3.08
CA GLU A 261 -19.71 -19.93 -2.08
C GLU A 261 -18.73 -18.76 -2.29
N ILE A 262 -18.25 -18.54 -3.52
CA ILE A 262 -17.35 -17.42 -3.82
C ILE A 262 -18.01 -16.07 -3.55
N SER A 263 -19.27 -15.89 -3.97
CA SER A 263 -19.98 -14.64 -3.73
C SER A 263 -20.17 -14.37 -2.24
N ARG A 264 -20.55 -15.40 -1.47
CA ARG A 264 -20.69 -15.30 -0.02
C ARG A 264 -19.35 -14.96 0.64
N ASP A 265 -18.29 -15.67 0.29
CA ASP A 265 -16.96 -15.45 0.87
C ASP A 265 -16.47 -14.01 0.60
N LEU A 266 -16.63 -13.49 -0.63
CA LEU A 266 -16.26 -12.11 -0.95
C LEU A 266 -17.10 -11.08 -0.18
N THR A 267 -18.40 -11.30 -0.04
CA THR A 267 -19.27 -10.42 0.77
C THR A 267 -18.87 -10.45 2.24
N ASP A 268 -18.68 -11.64 2.82
CA ASP A 268 -18.32 -11.81 4.23
C ASP A 268 -16.95 -11.16 4.53
N ILE A 269 -15.97 -11.33 3.64
CA ILE A 269 -14.65 -10.69 3.74
C ILE A 269 -14.80 -9.16 3.67
N SER A 270 -15.53 -8.64 2.68
CA SER A 270 -15.73 -7.19 2.51
C SER A 270 -16.40 -6.59 3.74
N THR A 271 -17.50 -7.18 4.22
CA THR A 271 -18.22 -6.72 5.40
C THR A 271 -17.34 -6.78 6.66
N SER A 272 -16.56 -7.84 6.83
CA SER A 272 -15.65 -7.94 7.99
C SER A 272 -14.58 -6.86 8.01
N ILE A 273 -13.93 -6.58 6.87
CA ILE A 273 -12.89 -5.55 6.83
C ILE A 273 -13.51 -4.17 7.06
N THR A 274 -14.64 -3.84 6.40
CA THR A 274 -15.34 -2.57 6.62
C THR A 274 -15.72 -2.39 8.10
N GLY A 275 -16.26 -3.42 8.74
CA GLY A 275 -16.61 -3.37 10.17
C GLY A 275 -15.41 -3.14 11.09
N ARG A 276 -14.22 -3.66 10.74
CA ARG A 276 -12.97 -3.38 11.49
C ARG A 276 -12.56 -1.91 11.39
N PHE A 277 -12.67 -1.30 10.22
CA PHE A 277 -12.40 0.14 10.04
C PHE A 277 -13.42 1.03 10.77
N GLU A 278 -14.69 0.64 10.78
CA GLU A 278 -15.73 1.34 11.54
C GLU A 278 -15.50 1.24 13.06
N SER A 279 -15.14 0.05 13.56
CA SER A 279 -14.77 -0.14 14.97
C SER A 279 -13.57 0.72 15.35
N PHE A 280 -12.58 0.80 14.46
CA PHE A 280 -11.41 1.64 14.65
C PHE A 280 -11.77 3.14 14.71
N ASP A 281 -12.59 3.63 13.78
CA ASP A 281 -13.03 5.03 13.73
C ASP A 281 -13.79 5.42 15.00
N ASN A 282 -14.65 4.52 15.50
CA ASN A 282 -15.38 4.76 16.75
C ASN A 282 -14.45 4.82 17.97
N ARG A 283 -13.53 3.85 18.12
CA ARG A 283 -12.56 3.86 19.23
C ARG A 283 -11.66 5.08 19.21
N SER A 284 -11.28 5.55 18.02
CA SER A 284 -10.47 6.77 17.86
C SER A 284 -11.22 8.01 18.32
N LYS A 285 -12.51 8.14 17.97
CA LYS A 285 -13.34 9.25 18.45
C LYS A 285 -13.50 9.21 19.97
N ASP A 286 -13.71 8.02 20.55
CA ASP A 286 -13.85 7.85 21.98
C ASP A 286 -12.57 8.21 22.74
N PHE A 287 -11.38 7.85 22.21
CA PHE A 287 -10.09 8.26 22.75
C PHE A 287 -9.95 9.79 22.89
N TRP A 288 -10.40 10.55 21.89
CA TRP A 288 -10.34 12.02 21.98
C TRP A 288 -11.36 12.63 22.93
N ARG A 289 -12.46 11.92 23.22
CA ARG A 289 -13.43 12.34 24.25
C ARG A 289 -12.88 12.10 25.65
N ASP A 290 -12.09 11.06 25.83
CA ASP A 290 -11.48 10.70 27.11
C ASP A 290 -10.02 10.23 26.91
N ILE A 291 -9.11 11.20 26.78
CA ILE A 291 -7.68 10.92 26.58
C ILE A 291 -7.12 10.23 27.82
N ASN A 292 -6.62 9.01 27.65
CA ASN A 292 -5.89 8.26 28.66
C ASN A 292 -4.85 7.31 28.03
N ALA A 293 -3.83 6.95 28.81
CA ALA A 293 -2.72 6.10 28.39
C ALA A 293 -3.15 4.69 27.94
N GLU A 294 -4.09 4.08 28.65
CA GLU A 294 -4.58 2.73 28.39
C GLU A 294 -5.26 2.64 27.02
N THR A 295 -6.12 3.61 26.70
CA THR A 295 -6.83 3.67 25.42
C THR A 295 -5.85 3.87 24.27
N PHE A 296 -4.81 4.70 24.44
CA PHE A 296 -3.77 4.85 23.43
C PHE A 296 -3.00 3.54 23.17
N HIS A 297 -2.57 2.85 24.24
CA HIS A 297 -1.91 1.54 24.10
C HIS A 297 -2.82 0.54 23.40
N SER A 298 -4.11 0.49 23.76
CA SER A 298 -5.08 -0.39 23.13
C SER A 298 -5.28 -0.10 21.65
N ILE A 299 -5.30 1.17 21.26
CA ILE A 299 -5.41 1.62 19.86
C ILE A 299 -4.16 1.20 19.09
N ARG A 300 -2.97 1.46 19.65
CA ARG A 300 -1.70 1.09 19.04
C ARG A 300 -1.58 -0.43 18.84
N GLU A 301 -1.91 -1.23 19.84
CA GLU A 301 -1.88 -2.70 19.76
C GLU A 301 -2.89 -3.23 18.74
N LEU A 302 -4.11 -2.70 18.74
CA LEU A 302 -5.15 -3.08 17.78
C LEU A 302 -4.67 -2.85 16.34
N ILE A 303 -4.03 -1.72 16.07
CA ILE A 303 -3.58 -1.36 14.73
C ILE A 303 -2.35 -2.17 14.34
N ALA A 304 -1.35 -2.25 15.22
CA ALA A 304 -0.13 -3.00 14.97
C ALA A 304 -0.41 -4.51 14.76
N SER A 305 -1.32 -5.10 15.52
CA SER A 305 -1.73 -6.50 15.37
C SER A 305 -2.53 -6.73 14.08
N HIS A 306 -3.28 -5.74 13.61
CA HIS A 306 -4.11 -5.87 12.42
C HIS A 306 -3.43 -5.50 11.10
N HIS A 307 -2.33 -4.75 11.09
CA HIS A 307 -1.62 -4.37 9.86
C HIS A 307 -1.33 -5.55 8.94
N VAL A 308 -0.70 -6.60 9.47
CA VAL A 308 -0.31 -7.78 8.70
C VAL A 308 -1.54 -8.47 8.10
N THR A 309 -2.64 -8.52 8.85
CA THR A 309 -3.83 -9.26 8.40
C THR A 309 -4.71 -8.43 7.46
N ILE A 310 -4.92 -7.14 7.75
CA ILE A 310 -5.61 -6.20 6.87
C ILE A 310 -4.84 -6.06 5.55
N GLY A 311 -3.53 -5.83 5.62
CA GLY A 311 -2.65 -5.75 4.47
C GLY A 311 -2.72 -7.02 3.62
N GLY A 312 -2.64 -8.19 4.25
CA GLY A 312 -2.73 -9.49 3.56
C GLY A 312 -4.06 -9.70 2.82
N VAL A 313 -5.19 -9.42 3.48
CA VAL A 313 -6.51 -9.58 2.86
C VAL A 313 -6.70 -8.57 1.73
N LEU A 314 -6.36 -7.29 1.94
CA LEU A 314 -6.45 -6.26 0.91
C LEU A 314 -5.51 -6.57 -0.27
N CYS A 315 -4.29 -7.01 -0.02
CA CYS A 315 -3.33 -7.45 -1.04
C CYS A 315 -3.94 -8.57 -1.90
N GLY A 316 -4.50 -9.59 -1.26
CA GLY A 316 -5.14 -10.70 -1.96
C GLY A 316 -6.28 -10.24 -2.84
N LEU A 317 -7.18 -9.41 -2.31
CA LEU A 317 -8.32 -8.87 -3.06
C LEU A 317 -7.85 -7.99 -4.23
N ALA A 318 -6.90 -7.08 -4.00
CA ALA A 318 -6.35 -6.20 -5.03
C ALA A 318 -5.80 -6.99 -6.22
N VAL A 319 -4.92 -7.97 -5.96
CA VAL A 319 -4.33 -8.81 -7.02
C VAL A 319 -5.41 -9.54 -7.84
N LYS A 320 -6.46 -10.05 -7.19
CA LYS A 320 -7.56 -10.74 -7.89
C LYS A 320 -8.41 -9.79 -8.72
N MET A 321 -8.76 -8.62 -8.17
CA MET A 321 -9.60 -7.64 -8.85
C MET A 321 -8.85 -7.00 -10.02
N ASP A 322 -7.55 -6.72 -9.87
CA ASP A 322 -6.73 -6.18 -10.95
C ASP A 322 -6.55 -7.18 -12.10
N LEU A 323 -6.35 -8.47 -11.79
CA LEU A 323 -6.33 -9.51 -12.80
C LEU A 323 -7.67 -9.60 -13.57
N TRP A 324 -8.78 -9.56 -12.84
CA TRP A 324 -10.10 -9.58 -13.46
C TRP A 324 -10.30 -8.37 -14.37
N LYS A 325 -10.00 -7.15 -13.91
CA LYS A 325 -10.05 -5.93 -14.71
C LYS A 325 -9.19 -6.02 -15.96
N ALA A 326 -7.95 -6.47 -15.84
CA ALA A 326 -7.03 -6.60 -16.97
C ALA A 326 -7.57 -7.57 -18.03
N ARG A 327 -8.17 -8.69 -17.60
CA ARG A 327 -8.67 -9.72 -18.53
C ARG A 327 -10.05 -9.42 -19.09
N PHE A 328 -10.87 -8.65 -18.38
CA PHE A 328 -12.28 -8.41 -18.69
C PHE A 328 -12.68 -6.93 -18.67
N ALA A 329 -11.77 -6.01 -18.99
CA ALA A 329 -11.98 -4.56 -18.93
C ALA A 329 -13.26 -4.03 -19.57
N ARG A 330 -13.85 -4.77 -20.54
CA ARG A 330 -15.11 -4.43 -21.23
C ARG A 330 -16.27 -5.40 -20.94
N GLY A 331 -16.19 -6.19 -19.86
CA GLY A 331 -17.19 -7.23 -19.56
C GLY A 331 -17.21 -8.38 -20.57
N GLY A 332 -16.13 -8.57 -21.34
CA GLY A 332 -16.07 -9.57 -22.41
C GLY A 332 -16.06 -11.03 -21.91
N GLY A 333 -16.01 -11.97 -22.86
CA GLY A 333 -15.92 -13.41 -22.59
C GLY A 333 -17.29 -14.07 -22.36
N GLY A 334 -17.56 -15.15 -23.10
CA GLY A 334 -18.77 -15.94 -22.92
C GLY A 334 -18.80 -16.69 -21.58
N PRO A 335 -19.97 -17.20 -21.14
CA PRO A 335 -20.16 -17.80 -19.81
C PRO A 335 -19.10 -18.84 -19.43
N ASN A 336 -18.70 -19.71 -20.38
CA ASN A 336 -17.68 -20.73 -20.15
C ASN A 336 -16.29 -20.15 -19.84
N ARG A 337 -15.85 -19.11 -20.57
CA ARG A 337 -14.54 -18.46 -20.34
C ARG A 337 -14.52 -17.71 -19.01
N ARG A 338 -15.65 -17.11 -18.63
CA ARG A 338 -15.81 -16.46 -17.33
C ARG A 338 -15.77 -17.49 -16.20
N MET A 339 -16.48 -18.61 -16.35
CA MET A 339 -16.48 -19.72 -15.40
C MET A 339 -15.08 -20.34 -15.24
N GLU A 340 -14.36 -20.56 -16.34
CA GLU A 340 -12.98 -21.04 -16.32
C GLU A 340 -12.08 -20.09 -15.53
N PHE A 341 -12.17 -18.79 -15.79
CA PHE A 341 -11.42 -17.78 -15.04
C PHE A 341 -11.71 -17.81 -13.54
N VAL A 342 -12.98 -17.90 -13.13
CA VAL A 342 -13.35 -17.99 -11.71
C VAL A 342 -12.72 -19.24 -11.07
N LYS A 343 -12.75 -20.37 -11.77
CA LYS A 343 -12.17 -21.64 -11.30
C LYS A 343 -10.64 -21.60 -11.20
N SER A 344 -9.96 -21.07 -12.21
CA SER A 344 -8.50 -21.14 -12.31
C SER A 344 -7.80 -20.01 -11.57
N GLU A 345 -8.39 -18.82 -11.57
CA GLU A 345 -7.73 -17.61 -11.06
C GLU A 345 -8.31 -17.12 -9.75
N ILE A 346 -9.63 -17.12 -9.57
CA ILE A 346 -10.26 -16.52 -8.38
C ILE A 346 -10.24 -17.49 -7.20
N LEU A 347 -10.80 -18.69 -7.39
CA LEU A 347 -11.00 -19.68 -6.33
C LEU A 347 -9.71 -20.05 -5.57
N PRO A 348 -8.55 -20.34 -6.22
CA PRO A 348 -7.36 -20.78 -5.50
C PRO A 348 -6.85 -19.74 -4.49
N GLY A 349 -6.84 -18.45 -4.85
CA GLY A 349 -6.38 -17.42 -3.91
C GLY A 349 -7.43 -16.99 -2.90
N LEU A 350 -8.72 -17.17 -3.18
CA LEU A 350 -9.77 -16.85 -2.22
C LEU A 350 -9.67 -17.68 -0.94
N SER A 351 -9.29 -18.97 -1.06
CA SER A 351 -9.06 -19.83 0.10
C SER A 351 -7.99 -19.28 1.05
N HIS A 352 -6.91 -18.72 0.51
CA HIS A 352 -5.84 -18.09 1.28
C HIS A 352 -6.32 -16.81 1.97
N ILE A 353 -7.04 -15.96 1.23
CA ILE A 353 -7.61 -14.71 1.77
C ILE A 353 -8.56 -15.01 2.93
N LYS A 354 -9.40 -16.05 2.80
CA LYS A 354 -10.32 -16.49 3.84
C LYS A 354 -9.59 -16.99 5.10
N SER A 355 -8.50 -17.75 4.93
CA SER A 355 -7.69 -18.22 6.06
C SER A 355 -7.06 -17.05 6.83
N LEU A 356 -6.56 -16.03 6.11
CA LEU A 356 -6.04 -14.82 6.73
C LEU A 356 -7.14 -14.07 7.49
N GLU A 357 -8.31 -13.93 6.88
CA GLU A 357 -9.46 -13.25 7.46
C GLU A 357 -9.94 -13.94 8.76
N GLN A 358 -10.01 -15.27 8.76
CA GLN A 358 -10.39 -16.06 9.93
C GLN A 358 -9.36 -15.92 11.07
N SER A 359 -8.08 -15.90 10.73
CA SER A 359 -6.99 -15.69 11.69
C SER A 359 -7.09 -14.29 12.33
N ALA A 360 -7.53 -13.29 11.57
CA ALA A 360 -7.79 -11.94 12.09
C ALA A 360 -8.93 -11.95 13.12
N ARG A 361 -10.04 -12.64 12.83
CA ARG A 361 -11.19 -12.70 13.72
C ARG A 361 -10.85 -13.35 15.05
N SER A 362 -10.05 -14.42 15.04
CA SER A 362 -9.60 -15.09 16.26
C SER A 362 -8.61 -14.26 17.08
N ALA A 363 -7.89 -13.33 16.46
CA ALA A 363 -6.98 -12.43 17.16
C ALA A 363 -7.70 -11.21 17.77
N SER A 364 -8.92 -10.90 17.32
CA SER A 364 -9.77 -9.80 17.81
C SER A 364 -10.81 -10.22 18.86
N ALA A 365 -10.91 -11.52 19.16
CA ALA A 365 -11.81 -12.11 20.15
C ALA A 365 -11.00 -12.56 21.37
#